data_AF-A0AAJ2MA00-F1
#
_entry.id   AF-A0AAJ2MA00-F1
#
_cell.length_a   1.000
_cell.length_b   1.000
_cell.length_c   1.000
_cell.angle_alpha   90.00
_cell.angle_beta   90.00
_cell.angle_gamma   90.00
#
_symmetry.space_group_name_H-M   'P 1'
#
loop_
_entity.id
_entity.type
_entity.pdbx_description
1 polymer ?
#
loop_
_entity_poly.entity_id
_entity_poly.type
_entity_poly.pdbx_seq_one_letter_code
_entity_poly.pdbx_strand_id
1 'polypeptide(L)' 'MGYIILRVILIGVGLLALLSLGVGIFQQDSLFIVLGVLFAFAAWLIHMQTRQLRNNPFSE' A
#
# COMPACT_ATOMS: atom_id res chain seq x y z
N MET A 1 5.13 4.86 -18.50
CA MET A 1 4.06 3.88 -18.23
C MET A 1 4.11 3.30 -16.80
N GLY A 2 5.25 2.80 -16.31
CA GLY A 2 5.36 2.14 -14.99
C GLY A 2 4.93 2.98 -13.77
N TYR A 3 5.19 4.29 -13.78
CA TYR A 3 4.81 5.19 -12.67
C TYR A 3 3.29 5.27 -12.43
N ILE A 4 2.49 5.28 -13.50
CA ILE A 4 1.02 5.37 -13.40
C ILE A 4 0.47 4.07 -12.80
N ILE A 5 0.98 2.93 -13.27
CA ILE A 5 0.60 1.59 -12.79
C ILE A 5 0.92 1.47 -11.29
N LEU A 6 2.12 1.88 -10.88
CA LEU A 6 2.54 1.81 -9.48
C LEU A 6 1.68 2.70 -8.57
N ARG A 7 1.26 3.87 -9.07
CA ARG A 7 0.37 4.78 -8.36
C ARG A 7 -1.06 4.23 -8.23
N VAL A 8 -1.58 3.56 -9.26
CA VAL A 8 -2.89 2.88 -9.21
C VAL A 8 -2.86 1.71 -8.23
N ILE A 9 -1.80 0.89 -8.25
CA ILE A 9 -1.61 -0.20 -7.30
C ILE A 9 -1.55 0.33 -5.87
N LEU A 10 -0.84 1.43 -5.63
CA LEU A 10 -0.73 2.04 -4.30
C LEU A 10 -2.09 2.50 -3.75
N ILE A 11 -2.93 3.11 -4.60
CA ILE A 11 -4.29 3.50 -4.22
C ILE A 11 -5.14 2.25 -3.92
N GLY A 12 -5.05 1.21 -4.75
CA GLY A 12 -5.78 -0.05 -4.55
C GLY A 12 -5.40 -0.75 -3.24
N VAL A 13 -4.10 -0.89 -2.99
CA VAL A 13 -3.56 -1.50 -1.75
C VAL A 13 -3.92 -0.67 -0.53
N GLY A 14 -3.88 0.66 -0.62
CA GLY A 14 -4.31 1.55 0.46
C GLY A 14 -5.79 1.40 0.81
N LEU A 15 -6.66 1.28 -0.20
CA LEU A 15 -8.10 1.04 0.02
C LEU A 15 -8.34 -0.32 0.70
N LEU A 16 -7.65 -1.37 0.23
CA LEU A 16 -7.72 -2.71 0.82
C LEU A 16 -7.23 -2.72 2.27
N ALA A 17 -6.15 -1.98 2.58
CA ALA A 17 -5.65 -1.83 3.94
C ALA A 17 -6.69 -1.19 4.87
N LEU A 18 -7.33 -0.10 4.43
CA LEU A 18 -8.38 0.59 5.17
C LEU A 18 -9.62 -0.29 5.41
N LEU A 19 -10.06 -1.02 4.38
CA LEU A 19 -11.18 -1.95 4.51
C LEU A 19 -10.83 -3.10 5.45
N SER A 20 -9.64 -3.68 5.34
CA SER A 20 -9.18 -4.77 6.21
C SER A 20 -9.04 -4.31 7.67
N LEU A 21 -8.46 -3.13 7.91
CA LEU A 21 -8.34 -2.55 9.26
C LEU A 21 -9.72 -2.19 9.83
N GLY A 22 -10.59 -1.57 9.03
CA GLY A 22 -11.94 -1.20 9.45
C GLY A 22 -12.76 -2.42 9.85
N VAL A 23 -12.73 -3.48 9.04
CA VAL A 23 -13.41 -4.75 9.35
C VAL A 23 -12.77 -5.45 10.56
N GLY A 24 -11.44 -5.48 10.65
CA GLY A 24 -10.74 -6.09 11.79
C GLY A 24 -11.02 -5.40 13.12
N ILE A 25 -11.08 -4.07 13.14
CA ILE A 25 -11.47 -3.30 14.35
C ILE A 25 -12.94 -3.57 14.69
N PHE A 26 -13.83 -3.61 13.69
CA PHE A 26 -15.26 -3.83 13.90
C PHE A 26 -15.58 -5.23 14.44
N GLN A 27 -14.91 -6.26 13.94
CA GLN A 27 -15.08 -7.64 14.41
C GLN A 27 -14.20 -7.99 15.61
N GLN A 28 -13.34 -7.06 16.09
CA GLN A 28 -12.27 -7.34 17.06
C GLN A 28 -11.38 -8.53 16.65
N ASP A 29 -11.30 -8.77 15.34
CA ASP A 29 -10.64 -9.94 14.80
C ASP A 29 -9.16 -9.62 14.56
N SER A 30 -8.30 -10.18 15.41
CA SER A 30 -6.88 -9.85 15.46
C SER A 30 -6.17 -10.18 14.15
N LEU A 31 -6.65 -11.19 13.40
CA LEU A 31 -6.09 -11.58 12.11
C LEU A 31 -6.29 -10.49 11.04
N PHE A 32 -7.48 -9.89 10.97
CA PHE A 32 -7.80 -8.84 10.01
C PHE A 32 -7.06 -7.52 10.30
N ILE A 33 -6.82 -7.25 11.59
CA ILE A 33 -5.99 -6.11 12.03
C ILE A 33 -4.55 -6.31 11.55
N VAL A 34 -3.95 -7.48 11.80
CA VAL A 34 -2.59 -7.80 11.34
C VAL A 34 -2.48 -7.75 9.82
N LEU A 35 -3.46 -8.29 9.10
CA LEU A 35 -3.55 -8.20 7.64
C LEU A 35 -3.58 -6.75 7.15
N GLY A 36 -4.41 -5.91 7.75
CA GLY A 36 -4.50 -4.50 7.37
C GLY A 36 -3.21 -3.72 7.67
N VAL A 37 -2.50 -4.04 8.75
CA VAL A 37 -1.15 -3.50 9.03
C VAL A 37 -0.14 -3.97 7.99
N LEU A 38 -0.17 -5.23 7.58
CA LEU A 38 0.68 -5.75 6.49
C LEU A 38 0.42 -5.01 5.17
N PHE A 39 -0.84 -4.79 4.82
CA PHE A 39 -1.19 -4.03 3.61
C PHE A 39 -0.75 -2.57 3.70
N ALA A 40 -0.85 -1.93 4.87
CA ALA A 40 -0.33 -0.58 5.08
C ALA A 40 1.20 -0.54 4.89
N PHE A 41 1.91 -1.56 5.38
CA PHE A 41 3.37 -1.68 5.20
C PHE A 41 3.74 -1.90 3.73
N ALA A 42 2.98 -2.72 3.00
CA ALA A 42 3.16 -2.91 1.56
C ALA A 42 2.92 -1.61 0.78
N ALA A 43 1.86 -0.86 1.10
CA ALA A 43 1.60 0.45 0.49
C ALA A 43 2.74 1.44 0.74
N TRP A 44 3.31 1.41 1.96
CA TRP A 44 4.46 2.24 2.31
C TRP A 44 5.72 1.88 1.51
N LEU A 45 6.02 0.59 1.35
CA LEU A 45 7.15 0.13 0.55
C LEU A 45 6.99 0.54 -0.92
N ILE A 46 5.80 0.35 -1.50
CA ILE A 46 5.49 0.78 -2.87
C ILE A 46 5.65 2.30 -2.98
N HIS A 47 5.23 3.08 -1.96
CA HIS A 47 5.42 4.53 -1.94
C HIS A 47 6.90 4.92 -1.99
N MET A 48 7.73 4.28 -1.15
CA MET A 48 9.17 4.51 -1.14
C MET A 48 9.82 4.13 -2.48
N GLN A 49 9.44 3.00 -3.06
CA GLN A 49 9.93 2.56 -4.36
C GLN A 49 9.52 3.54 -5.48
N THR A 50 8.29 4.06 -5.43
CA THR A 50 7.80 5.09 -6.36
C THR A 50 8.59 6.39 -6.24
N ARG A 51 8.94 6.80 -5.01
CA ARG A 51 9.80 7.97 -4.78
C ARG A 51 11.23 7.75 -5.25
N GLN A 52 11.80 6.56 -5.02
CA GLN A 52 13.13 6.22 -5.51
C GLN A 52 13.18 6.24 -7.04
N LEU A 53 12.22 5.61 -7.72
CA LEU A 53 12.11 5.65 -9.18
C LEU A 53 11.97 7.08 -9.73
N ARG A 54 11.19 7.94 -9.05
CA ARG A 54 11.03 9.35 -9.45
C ARG A 54 12.29 10.18 -9.25
N ASN A 55 13.11 9.84 -8.26
CA ASN A 55 14.30 10.59 -7.87
C ASN A 55 15.60 9.96 -8.41
N ASN A 56 15.50 8.91 -9.23
CA ASN A 56 16.63 8.26 -9.86
C ASN A 56 16.93 8.97 -11.20
N PRO A 57 18.05 9.70 -11.33
CA PRO A 57 18.39 10.43 -12.56
C PRO A 57 18.80 9.53 -13.73
N PHE A 58 18.85 8.21 -13.53
CA PHE A 58 19.19 7.19 -14.52
C PHE A 58 18.00 6.32 -14.97
N SER A 59 16.77 6.66 -14.59
CA SER A 59 15.58 6.03 -15.18
C SER A 59 15.20 6.75 -16.47
N GLU A 60 15.91 6.40 -17.55
CA GLU A 60 15.48 6.63 -18.94
C GLU A 60 14.16 5.89 -19.26
#